data_AF-A0AAU7YMM4-F1
#
_entry.id   AF-A0AAU7YMM4-F1
#
_cell.length_a   1.000
_cell.length_b   1.000
_cell.length_c   1.000
_cell.angle_alpha   90.00
_cell.angle_beta   90.00
_cell.angle_gamma   90.00
#
_symmetry.space_group_name_H-M   'P 1'
#
loop_
_entity.id
_entity.type
_entity.pdbx_description
1 polymer ?
#
loop_
_entity_poly.entity_id
_entity_poly.type
_entity_poly.pdbx_seq_one_letter_code
_entity_poly.pdbx_strand_id
1 'polypeptide(L)'
;MVNISCALLIIVLALASADATLIFDASDVKATPGTSLALSCGVKEDFRLCFWDHEDGRSFQVEDVHAGVHPGLRAPEDLIDNQCGVVIDSVSVEDSGAWTCRVFLADNGGELRNTKIVAACHDPFTYVSGGCFYFHSTEGLSWSQGRDYCQSLTTSEYYSDLATVQSCDQLGEIWQHIVINYENPPMFFIGGTDVNEEGNWHWVTGGTVPRSAPFWYPRHPQVDTTRNCLYIQAASGYFADASCSSVIPCICEEFSYDTGLEL
;
A
#
# COMPACT_ATOMS: atom_id res chain seq x y z
N MET A 1 70.67 40.27 -17.35
CA MET A 1 69.25 40.01 -17.68
C MET A 1 68.83 38.74 -16.96
N VAL A 2 68.22 38.86 -15.79
CA VAL A 2 67.61 37.72 -15.08
C VAL A 2 66.13 38.05 -14.96
N ASN A 3 65.32 37.25 -15.62
CA ASN A 3 63.91 37.49 -15.86
C ASN A 3 63.10 37.10 -14.61
N ILE A 4 62.36 38.06 -14.06
CA ILE A 4 61.43 37.85 -12.95
C ILE A 4 60.16 37.27 -13.57
N SER A 5 59.97 35.95 -13.47
CA SER A 5 58.70 35.32 -13.81
C SER A 5 57.87 35.14 -12.54
N CYS A 6 56.92 36.05 -12.38
CA CYS A 6 55.87 36.01 -11.36
C CYS A 6 54.91 34.85 -11.70
N ALA A 7 54.90 33.79 -10.90
CA ALA A 7 53.91 32.71 -11.02
C ALA A 7 52.61 33.16 -10.36
N LEU A 8 51.59 33.50 -11.17
CA LEU A 8 50.22 33.70 -10.70
C LEU A 8 49.65 32.33 -10.31
N LEU A 9 49.40 32.14 -9.01
CA LEU A 9 48.66 31.00 -8.49
C LEU A 9 47.16 31.26 -8.76
N ILE A 10 46.61 30.66 -9.82
CA ILE A 10 45.16 30.66 -10.05
C ILE A 10 44.54 29.65 -9.09
N ILE A 11 44.00 30.14 -7.97
CA ILE A 11 43.14 29.34 -7.09
C ILE A 11 41.79 29.22 -7.80
N VAL A 12 41.55 28.07 -8.42
CA VAL A 12 40.21 27.67 -8.86
C VAL A 12 39.45 27.29 -7.58
N LEU A 13 38.66 28.22 -7.05
CA LEU A 13 37.62 27.87 -6.09
C LEU A 13 36.56 27.07 -6.85
N ALA A 14 36.65 25.74 -6.76
CA ALA A 14 35.50 24.89 -6.99
C ALA A 14 34.48 25.25 -5.91
N LEU A 15 33.43 25.99 -6.28
CA LEU A 15 32.21 26.06 -5.49
C LEU A 15 31.69 24.63 -5.43
N ALA A 16 31.80 24.00 -4.27
CA ALA A 16 31.03 22.79 -3.99
C ALA A 16 29.56 23.19 -4.16
N SER A 17 28.86 22.57 -5.12
CA SER A 17 27.41 22.63 -5.12
C SER A 17 26.96 22.05 -3.78
N ALA A 18 26.24 22.84 -2.98
CA ALA A 18 25.47 22.25 -1.91
C ALA A 18 24.53 21.25 -2.60
N ASP A 19 24.65 19.96 -2.27
CA ASP A 19 23.72 18.97 -2.77
C ASP A 19 22.32 19.37 -2.27
N ALA A 20 21.45 19.75 -3.20
CA ALA A 20 20.09 20.17 -2.88
C ALA A 20 19.40 19.06 -2.08
N THR A 21 18.66 19.43 -1.03
CA THR A 21 18.08 18.46 -0.09
C THR A 21 16.57 18.62 0.00
N LEU A 22 15.86 17.49 -0.12
CA LEU A 22 14.42 17.45 0.04
C LEU A 22 14.03 17.65 1.51
N ILE A 23 13.11 18.57 1.75
CA ILE A 23 12.44 18.76 3.03
C ILE A 23 11.21 17.86 3.03
N PHE A 24 11.32 16.74 3.75
CA PHE A 24 10.32 15.68 3.72
C PHE A 24 10.34 14.89 5.03
N ASP A 25 9.16 14.64 5.59
CA ASP A 25 9.00 13.69 6.69
C ASP A 25 8.68 12.31 6.12
N ALA A 26 9.66 11.41 6.18
CA ALA A 26 9.55 10.03 5.69
C ALA A 26 8.89 9.06 6.68
N SER A 27 8.42 9.55 7.83
CA SER A 27 7.71 8.70 8.79
C SER A 27 6.38 8.23 8.22
N ASP A 28 6.05 6.96 8.42
CA ASP A 28 4.75 6.42 8.03
C ASP A 28 3.62 7.14 8.76
N VAL A 29 2.51 7.35 8.05
CA VAL A 29 1.34 8.06 8.54
C VAL A 29 0.21 7.06 8.71
N LYS A 30 -0.39 7.06 9.91
CA LYS A 30 -1.69 6.45 10.13
C LYS A 30 -2.75 7.55 10.06
N ALA A 31 -3.70 7.40 9.14
CA ALA A 31 -4.80 8.32 8.97
C ALA A 31 -6.12 7.59 9.25
N THR A 32 -7.08 8.30 9.83
CA THR A 32 -8.45 7.80 9.95
C THR A 32 -9.18 8.18 8.67
N PRO A 33 -9.83 7.25 7.97
CA PRO A 33 -10.62 7.60 6.80
C PRO A 33 -11.68 8.67 7.13
N GLY A 34 -12.00 9.52 6.16
CA GLY A 34 -12.88 10.68 6.35
C GLY A 34 -12.19 11.93 6.92
N THR A 35 -10.95 11.83 7.40
CA THR A 35 -10.18 12.97 7.91
C THR A 35 -9.26 13.58 6.85
N SER A 36 -8.89 14.85 7.01
CA SER A 36 -7.94 15.51 6.12
C SER A 36 -6.50 15.14 6.48
N LEU A 37 -5.65 14.92 5.47
CA LEU A 37 -4.24 14.58 5.65
C LEU A 37 -3.33 15.48 4.82
N ALA A 38 -2.39 16.15 5.49
CA ALA A 38 -1.33 16.90 4.83
C ALA A 38 -0.11 16.01 4.55
N LEU A 39 0.33 16.03 3.29
CA LEU A 39 1.57 15.41 2.84
C LEU A 39 2.58 16.51 2.54
N SER A 40 3.55 16.69 3.43
CA SER A 40 4.52 17.78 3.34
C SER A 40 5.68 17.43 2.43
N CYS A 41 6.03 18.36 1.53
CA CYS A 41 7.19 18.25 0.68
C CYS A 41 7.68 19.63 0.21
N GLY A 42 8.99 19.86 0.24
CA GLY A 42 9.59 21.08 -0.26
C GLY A 42 11.10 20.95 -0.49
N VAL A 43 11.70 22.02 -1.00
CA VAL A 43 13.13 22.19 -1.24
C VAL A 43 13.54 23.63 -0.92
N LYS A 44 14.81 23.89 -0.61
CA LYS A 44 15.30 25.26 -0.38
C LYS A 44 15.79 25.94 -1.66
N GLU A 45 16.02 25.14 -2.69
CA GLU A 45 16.58 25.52 -3.96
C GLU A 45 15.48 25.85 -4.99
N ASP A 46 15.86 26.52 -6.07
CA ASP A 46 14.94 26.77 -7.18
C ASP A 46 14.57 25.45 -7.88
N PHE A 47 13.27 25.24 -8.09
CA PHE A 47 12.72 24.07 -8.76
C PHE A 47 11.77 24.48 -9.89
N ARG A 48 11.51 23.57 -10.82
CA ARG A 48 10.66 23.80 -12.01
C ARG A 48 9.23 23.35 -11.80
N LEU A 49 9.08 22.18 -11.18
CA LEU A 49 7.82 21.47 -11.02
C LEU A 49 7.99 20.36 -9.98
N CYS A 50 6.90 19.99 -9.34
CA CYS A 50 6.85 18.83 -8.46
C CYS A 50 5.58 18.01 -8.63
N PHE A 51 5.73 16.73 -8.30
CA PHE A 51 4.74 15.68 -8.49
C PHE A 51 4.58 14.88 -7.20
N TRP A 52 3.36 14.41 -6.96
CA TRP A 52 3.09 13.29 -6.06
C TRP A 52 2.65 12.09 -6.86
N ASP A 53 3.36 10.97 -6.74
CA ASP A 53 2.91 9.70 -7.29
C ASP A 53 2.41 8.80 -6.16
N HIS A 54 1.31 8.12 -6.42
CA HIS A 54 0.79 7.04 -5.59
C HIS A 54 1.20 5.68 -6.18
N GLU A 55 1.29 4.65 -5.34
CA GLU A 55 1.73 3.31 -5.74
C GLU A 55 0.80 2.63 -6.76
N ASP A 56 -0.48 3.01 -6.81
CA ASP A 56 -1.45 2.55 -7.81
C ASP A 56 -1.24 3.16 -9.22
N GLY A 57 -0.27 4.05 -9.37
CA GLY A 57 0.06 4.73 -10.62
C GLY A 57 -0.63 6.07 -10.83
N ARG A 58 -1.47 6.55 -9.89
CA ARG A 58 -1.94 7.94 -9.90
C ARG A 58 -0.73 8.88 -9.75
N SER A 59 -0.74 9.98 -10.49
CA SER A 59 0.31 11.00 -10.43
C SER A 59 -0.33 12.38 -10.52
N PHE A 60 0.06 13.26 -9.59
CA PHE A 60 -0.54 14.57 -9.41
C PHE A 60 0.52 15.64 -9.56
N GLN A 61 0.36 16.49 -10.57
CA GLN A 61 1.19 17.69 -10.69
C GLN A 61 0.75 18.69 -9.63
N VAL A 62 1.68 19.14 -8.79
CA VAL A 62 1.35 19.98 -7.62
C VAL A 62 0.72 21.31 -8.03
N GLU A 63 1.18 21.92 -9.12
CA GLU A 63 0.62 23.18 -9.59
C GLU A 63 -0.86 23.05 -10.00
N ASP A 64 -1.25 21.91 -10.57
CA ASP A 64 -2.64 21.62 -10.92
C ASP A 64 -3.49 21.37 -9.67
N VAL A 65 -2.94 20.68 -8.66
CA VAL A 65 -3.59 20.52 -7.35
C VAL A 65 -3.82 21.89 -6.70
N HIS A 66 -2.81 22.75 -6.69
CA HIS A 66 -2.89 24.09 -6.11
C HIS A 66 -3.84 25.01 -6.88
N ALA A 67 -4.00 24.78 -8.18
CA ALA A 67 -4.99 25.45 -9.02
C ALA A 67 -6.42 24.90 -8.87
N GLY A 68 -6.62 23.84 -8.06
CA GLY A 68 -7.93 23.23 -7.82
C GLY A 68 -8.44 22.35 -8.97
N VAL A 69 -7.54 21.83 -9.81
CA VAL A 69 -7.88 20.96 -10.95
C VAL A 69 -8.23 19.54 -10.49
N HIS A 70 -7.64 19.06 -9.38
CA HIS A 70 -7.85 17.74 -8.82
C HIS A 70 -8.84 17.78 -7.64
N PRO A 71 -10.09 17.32 -7.80
CA PRO A 71 -11.05 17.27 -6.69
C PRO A 71 -10.55 16.38 -5.55
N GLY A 72 -10.77 16.81 -4.30
CA GLY A 72 -10.33 16.08 -3.10
C GLY A 72 -8.86 16.29 -2.71
N LEU A 73 -8.09 16.99 -3.55
CA LEU A 73 -6.74 17.45 -3.25
C LEU A 73 -6.70 18.98 -3.28
N ARG A 74 -5.88 19.56 -2.40
CA ARG A 74 -5.67 21.01 -2.37
C ARG A 74 -4.27 21.40 -1.92
N ALA A 75 -3.95 22.69 -2.06
CA ALA A 75 -2.74 23.27 -1.49
C ALA A 75 -2.78 23.27 0.06
N PRO A 76 -1.63 23.08 0.72
CA PRO A 76 -1.49 23.32 2.15
C PRO A 76 -1.59 24.83 2.44
N GLU A 77 -1.94 25.17 3.69
CA GLU A 77 -2.05 26.57 4.11
C GLU A 77 -0.69 27.28 4.18
N ASP A 78 0.36 26.54 4.55
CA ASP A 78 1.74 27.01 4.60
C ASP A 78 2.57 26.35 3.50
N LEU A 79 3.20 27.20 2.67
CA LEU A 79 4.06 26.81 1.54
C LEU A 79 5.55 27.08 1.83
N ILE A 80 5.90 27.66 2.97
CA ILE A 80 7.30 27.88 3.34
C ILE A 80 7.94 26.52 3.59
N ASP A 81 8.98 26.18 2.82
CA ASP A 81 9.64 24.87 2.85
C ASP A 81 8.68 23.68 2.59
N ASN A 82 7.48 23.96 2.04
CA ASN A 82 6.39 23.01 1.80
C ASN A 82 5.64 23.30 0.49
N GLN A 83 6.30 23.97 -0.44
CA GLN A 83 5.71 24.41 -1.70
C GLN A 83 5.31 23.28 -2.64
N CYS A 84 5.79 22.05 -2.38
CA CYS A 84 5.40 20.84 -3.09
C CYS A 84 4.41 19.98 -2.28
N GLY A 85 3.95 20.48 -1.13
CA GLY A 85 2.99 19.78 -0.29
C GLY A 85 1.60 19.73 -0.93
N VAL A 86 0.85 18.70 -0.56
CA VAL A 86 -0.57 18.53 -0.91
C VAL A 86 -1.37 18.16 0.32
N VAL A 87 -2.66 18.45 0.31
CA VAL A 87 -3.58 18.01 1.35
C VAL A 87 -4.69 17.20 0.71
N ILE A 88 -4.90 15.98 1.21
CA ILE A 88 -6.06 15.15 0.92
C ILE A 88 -7.19 15.65 1.82
N ASP A 89 -8.32 16.03 1.23
CA ASP A 89 -9.44 16.64 1.99
C ASP A 89 -10.13 15.63 2.91
N SER A 90 -10.31 14.40 2.42
CA SER A 90 -10.92 13.30 3.13
C SER A 90 -10.27 12.01 2.66
N VAL A 91 -9.33 11.49 3.45
CA VAL A 91 -8.59 10.27 3.14
C VAL A 91 -9.53 9.07 3.08
N SER A 92 -9.30 8.18 2.13
CA SER A 92 -9.99 6.90 1.98
C SER A 92 -9.01 5.73 2.03
N VAL A 93 -9.52 4.50 2.08
CA VAL A 93 -8.69 3.28 2.00
C VAL A 93 -7.84 3.24 0.72
N GLU A 94 -8.34 3.82 -0.38
CA GLU A 94 -7.66 3.87 -1.68
C GLU A 94 -6.44 4.82 -1.69
N ASP A 95 -6.36 5.71 -0.71
CA ASP A 95 -5.20 6.58 -0.50
C ASP A 95 -4.13 5.93 0.38
N SER A 96 -4.38 4.70 0.85
CA SER A 96 -3.35 3.91 1.53
C SER A 96 -2.31 3.42 0.53
N GLY A 97 -1.04 3.55 0.89
CA GLY A 97 0.07 3.14 0.06
C GLY A 97 1.23 4.12 0.05
N ALA A 98 2.17 3.85 -0.84
CA ALA A 98 3.36 4.67 -1.01
C ALA A 98 3.02 5.97 -1.75
N TRP A 99 3.24 7.09 -1.08
CA TRP A 99 3.17 8.43 -1.67
C TRP A 99 4.59 8.96 -1.86
N THR A 100 4.97 9.18 -3.12
CA THR A 100 6.31 9.65 -3.50
C THR A 100 6.24 11.09 -3.96
N CYS A 101 6.89 11.99 -3.22
CA CYS A 101 7.11 13.34 -3.71
C CYS A 101 8.34 13.35 -4.63
N ARG A 102 8.20 13.94 -5.82
CA ARG A 102 9.30 14.19 -6.76
C ARG A 102 9.40 15.67 -7.07
N VAL A 103 10.60 16.23 -6.95
CA VAL A 103 10.89 17.64 -7.21
C VAL A 103 11.99 17.73 -8.26
N PHE A 104 11.73 18.45 -9.36
CA PHE A 104 12.68 18.64 -10.45
C PHE A 104 13.34 20.02 -10.34
N LEU A 105 14.66 20.06 -10.15
CA LEU A 105 15.42 21.28 -9.87
C LEU A 105 15.63 22.13 -11.13
N ALA A 106 15.71 23.45 -10.95
CA ALA A 106 15.85 24.42 -12.04
C ALA A 106 17.24 24.40 -12.70
N ASP A 107 18.29 24.25 -11.89
CA ASP A 107 19.67 24.54 -12.28
C ASP A 107 20.36 23.43 -13.06
N ASN A 108 20.11 22.17 -12.70
CA ASN A 108 20.79 21.01 -13.28
C ASN A 108 19.84 19.93 -13.84
N GLY A 109 18.52 20.14 -13.71
CA GLY A 109 17.52 19.13 -14.10
C GLY A 109 17.56 17.86 -13.25
N GLY A 110 18.20 17.89 -12.08
CA GLY A 110 18.21 16.81 -11.11
C GLY A 110 16.82 16.59 -10.51
N GLU A 111 16.60 15.36 -10.04
CA GLU A 111 15.37 14.94 -9.37
C GLU A 111 15.69 14.61 -7.92
N LEU A 112 14.99 15.26 -6.99
CA LEU A 112 14.93 14.85 -5.59
C LEU A 112 13.61 14.13 -5.37
N ARG A 113 13.67 12.99 -4.66
CA ARG A 113 12.46 12.25 -4.34
C ARG A 113 12.56 11.56 -3.00
N ASN A 114 11.43 11.40 -2.35
CA ASN A 114 11.29 10.57 -1.17
C ASN A 114 9.86 10.05 -1.05
N THR A 115 9.69 8.95 -0.34
CA THR A 115 8.44 8.21 -0.25
C THR A 115 8.07 8.05 1.21
N LYS A 116 6.77 8.11 1.50
CA LYS A 116 6.20 7.72 2.80
C LYS A 116 4.99 6.82 2.60
N ILE A 117 4.71 5.96 3.57
CA ILE A 117 3.52 5.12 3.54
C ILE A 117 2.38 5.83 4.26
N VAL A 118 1.23 5.91 3.62
CA VAL A 118 -0.05 6.30 4.22
C VAL A 118 -0.83 5.03 4.50
N ALA A 119 -1.30 4.85 5.73
CA ALA A 119 -2.16 3.76 6.14
C ALA A 119 -3.49 4.34 6.61
N ALA A 120 -4.51 4.25 5.74
CA ALA A 120 -5.84 4.78 5.97
C ALA A 120 -6.86 3.65 6.07
N CYS A 121 -6.76 2.89 7.15
CA CYS A 121 -7.67 1.79 7.45
C CYS A 121 -8.55 2.16 8.64
N HIS A 122 -9.80 1.68 8.65
CA HIS A 122 -10.61 1.79 9.86
C HIS A 122 -10.11 0.80 10.91
N ASP A 123 -10.18 1.16 12.19
CA ASP A 123 -9.95 0.18 13.25
C ASP A 123 -10.99 -0.96 13.11
N PRO A 124 -10.59 -2.25 13.24
CA PRO A 124 -9.28 -2.76 13.67
C PRO A 124 -8.32 -3.16 12.53
N PHE A 125 -8.59 -2.74 11.30
CA PHE A 125 -7.79 -3.11 10.13
C PHE A 125 -6.43 -2.40 10.11
N THR A 126 -5.45 -3.07 9.51
CA THR A 126 -4.08 -2.56 9.33
C THR A 126 -3.71 -2.63 7.87
N TYR A 127 -3.10 -1.57 7.36
CA TYR A 127 -2.63 -1.53 5.99
C TYR A 127 -1.50 -2.54 5.78
N VAL A 128 -1.65 -3.43 4.80
CA VAL A 128 -0.62 -4.37 4.34
C VAL A 128 -0.67 -4.45 2.82
N SER A 129 0.25 -3.76 2.14
CA SER A 129 0.45 -3.87 0.68
C SER A 129 -0.82 -3.78 -0.17
N GLY A 130 -1.38 -2.59 -0.30
CA GLY A 130 -2.53 -2.30 -1.17
C GLY A 130 -3.89 -2.67 -0.60
N GLY A 131 -3.97 -3.07 0.68
CA GLY A 131 -5.23 -3.43 1.31
C GLY A 131 -5.22 -3.24 2.83
N CYS A 132 -6.41 -3.17 3.41
CA CYS A 132 -6.63 -3.03 4.85
C CYS A 132 -7.09 -4.37 5.43
N PHE A 133 -6.24 -5.01 6.22
CA PHE A 133 -6.43 -6.38 6.69
C PHE A 133 -6.59 -6.48 8.20
N TYR A 134 -7.45 -7.37 8.65
CA TYR A 134 -7.61 -7.72 10.06
C TYR A 134 -7.40 -9.22 10.27
N PHE A 135 -6.43 -9.56 11.12
CA PHE A 135 -6.00 -10.95 11.35
C PHE A 135 -6.68 -11.52 12.60
N HIS A 136 -7.88 -12.08 12.43
CA HIS A 136 -8.61 -12.75 13.50
C HIS A 136 -7.90 -14.06 13.87
N SER A 137 -7.09 -13.99 14.93
CA SER A 137 -6.12 -15.03 15.31
C SER A 137 -6.36 -15.65 16.68
N THR A 138 -7.31 -15.12 17.45
CA THR A 138 -7.59 -15.54 18.83
C THR A 138 -8.32 -16.87 18.93
N GLU A 139 -9.11 -17.21 17.92
CA GLU A 139 -9.81 -18.49 17.80
C GLU A 139 -9.83 -18.94 16.33
N GLY A 140 -10.04 -20.24 16.13
CA GLY A 140 -10.27 -20.79 14.80
C GLY A 140 -11.76 -20.90 14.51
N LEU A 141 -12.13 -20.71 13.25
CA LEU A 141 -13.50 -20.76 12.75
C LEU A 141 -13.57 -21.71 11.55
N SER A 142 -14.75 -22.26 11.24
CA SER A 142 -14.97 -22.82 9.89
C SER A 142 -14.84 -21.70 8.85
N TRP A 143 -14.61 -22.04 7.58
CA TRP A 143 -14.48 -21.02 6.54
C TRP A 143 -15.74 -20.13 6.45
N SER A 144 -16.93 -20.74 6.54
CA SER A 144 -18.20 -20.00 6.54
C SER A 144 -18.35 -19.10 7.77
N GLN A 145 -17.98 -19.59 8.96
CA GLN A 145 -18.02 -18.79 10.19
C GLN A 145 -17.02 -17.63 10.16
N GLY A 146 -15.83 -17.84 9.59
CA GLY A 146 -14.85 -16.78 9.36
C GLY A 146 -15.40 -15.72 8.39
N ARG A 147 -16.10 -16.15 7.34
CA ARG A 147 -16.81 -15.24 6.43
C ARG A 147 -17.87 -14.41 7.13
N ASP A 148 -18.76 -15.07 7.87
CA ASP A 148 -19.81 -14.40 8.65
C ASP A 148 -19.20 -13.39 9.65
N TYR A 149 -18.09 -13.77 10.28
CA TYR A 149 -17.36 -12.89 11.18
C TYR A 149 -16.81 -11.65 10.46
N CYS A 150 -16.11 -11.81 9.34
CA CYS A 150 -15.58 -10.67 8.59
C CYS A 150 -16.70 -9.76 8.07
N GLN A 151 -17.80 -10.33 7.59
CA GLN A 151 -18.98 -9.56 7.14
C GLN A 151 -19.64 -8.80 8.28
N SER A 152 -19.59 -9.32 9.52
CA SER A 152 -20.12 -8.63 10.69
C SER A 152 -19.35 -7.34 11.06
N LEU A 153 -18.14 -7.15 10.53
CA LEU A 153 -17.35 -5.91 10.69
C LEU A 153 -17.79 -4.79 9.73
N THR A 154 -18.65 -5.09 8.75
CA THR A 154 -19.19 -4.09 7.81
C THR A 154 -19.90 -2.96 8.58
N THR A 155 -19.66 -1.72 8.14
CA THR A 155 -20.31 -0.52 8.71
C THR A 155 -21.05 0.26 7.62
N SER A 156 -21.61 1.42 7.98
CA SER A 156 -22.13 2.36 6.99
C SER A 156 -21.05 2.99 6.11
N GLU A 157 -19.78 2.90 6.50
CA GLU A 157 -18.65 3.57 5.83
C GLU A 157 -17.85 2.63 4.94
N TYR A 158 -17.80 1.34 5.27
CA TYR A 158 -17.05 0.33 4.51
C TYR A 158 -17.70 -1.05 4.55
N TYR A 159 -17.34 -1.88 3.57
CA TYR A 159 -17.66 -3.31 3.51
C TYR A 159 -16.48 -4.15 3.98
N SER A 160 -16.73 -5.32 4.56
CA SER A 160 -15.69 -6.27 4.94
C SER A 160 -16.10 -7.70 4.60
N ASP A 161 -15.15 -8.52 4.14
CA ASP A 161 -15.32 -9.95 3.88
C ASP A 161 -13.98 -10.67 4.13
N LEU A 162 -13.92 -11.98 3.90
CA LEU A 162 -12.63 -12.69 3.91
C LEU A 162 -11.69 -12.09 2.87
N ALA A 163 -10.41 -12.01 3.25
CA ALA A 163 -9.39 -11.37 2.45
C ALA A 163 -9.25 -11.95 1.04
N THR A 164 -8.99 -11.06 0.09
CA THR A 164 -8.60 -11.40 -1.27
C THR A 164 -7.15 -11.01 -1.49
N VAL A 165 -6.53 -11.60 -2.51
CA VAL A 165 -5.12 -11.32 -2.83
C VAL A 165 -5.03 -10.93 -4.30
N GLN A 166 -4.55 -9.70 -4.53
CA GLN A 166 -4.50 -9.06 -5.83
C GLN A 166 -3.18 -9.33 -6.56
N SER A 167 -2.09 -9.56 -5.82
CA SER A 167 -0.76 -9.78 -6.40
C SER A 167 0.11 -10.70 -5.56
N CYS A 168 1.19 -11.21 -6.16
CA CYS A 168 2.17 -12.02 -5.44
C CYS A 168 2.96 -11.21 -4.41
N ASP A 169 3.14 -9.91 -4.67
CA ASP A 169 3.82 -9.01 -3.75
C ASP A 169 2.96 -8.81 -2.50
N GLN A 170 1.65 -8.60 -2.67
CA GLN A 170 0.71 -8.53 -1.56
C GLN A 170 0.66 -9.84 -0.76
N LEU A 171 0.67 -11.00 -1.42
CA LEU A 171 0.78 -12.29 -0.72
C LEU A 171 2.05 -12.36 0.16
N GLY A 172 3.18 -11.91 -0.40
CA GLY A 172 4.46 -11.85 0.30
C GLY A 172 4.40 -10.97 1.54
N GLU A 173 3.81 -9.78 1.43
CA GLU A 173 3.68 -8.82 2.54
C GLU A 173 2.67 -9.29 3.60
N ILE A 174 1.54 -9.89 3.21
CA ILE A 174 0.62 -10.55 4.14
C ILE A 174 1.34 -11.66 4.91
N TRP A 175 2.12 -12.49 4.23
CA TRP A 175 2.88 -13.55 4.89
C TRP A 175 3.98 -12.99 5.81
N GLN A 176 4.71 -11.95 5.41
CA GLN A 176 5.68 -11.28 6.26
C GLN A 176 5.01 -10.72 7.52
N HIS A 177 3.83 -10.09 7.39
CA HIS A 177 3.04 -9.60 8.51
C HIS A 177 2.71 -10.75 9.49
N ILE A 178 2.31 -11.91 8.98
CA ILE A 178 2.04 -13.10 9.79
C ILE A 178 3.30 -13.57 10.52
N VAL A 179 4.44 -13.68 9.84
CA VAL A 179 5.68 -14.19 10.47
C VAL A 179 6.24 -13.23 11.53
N ILE A 180 6.09 -11.92 11.34
CA ILE A 180 6.62 -10.90 12.26
C ILE A 180 5.75 -10.76 13.52
N ASN A 181 4.43 -10.86 13.40
CA ASN A 181 3.52 -10.55 14.50
C ASN A 181 3.09 -11.77 15.33
N TYR A 182 3.41 -12.99 14.89
CA TYR A 182 3.01 -14.21 15.59
C TYR A 182 4.22 -15.12 15.88
N GLU A 183 4.54 -15.35 17.17
CA GLU A 183 5.66 -16.21 17.59
C GLU A 183 5.54 -17.65 17.05
N ASN A 184 4.31 -18.16 16.99
CA ASN A 184 3.96 -19.43 16.34
C ASN A 184 2.91 -19.14 15.27
N PRO A 185 3.33 -18.78 14.04
CA PRO A 185 2.40 -18.30 13.04
C PRO A 185 1.34 -19.36 12.69
N PRO A 186 0.03 -19.06 12.86
CA PRO A 186 -1.01 -19.97 12.41
C PRO A 186 -1.20 -19.82 10.90
N MET A 187 -1.86 -20.81 10.31
CA MET A 187 -2.45 -20.65 8.98
C MET A 187 -3.76 -19.86 9.08
N PHE A 188 -4.11 -19.16 8.01
CA PHE A 188 -5.32 -18.33 7.99
C PHE A 188 -6.17 -18.63 6.77
N PHE A 189 -7.47 -18.84 6.97
CA PHE A 189 -8.44 -18.79 5.89
C PHE A 189 -8.49 -17.40 5.25
N ILE A 190 -8.63 -17.41 3.93
CA ILE A 190 -8.93 -16.23 3.10
C ILE A 190 -10.07 -16.56 2.14
N GLY A 191 -10.52 -15.58 1.36
CA GLY A 191 -11.78 -15.61 0.63
C GLY A 191 -11.84 -16.49 -0.62
N GLY A 192 -10.89 -17.40 -0.83
CA GLY A 192 -10.91 -18.31 -1.98
C GLY A 192 -11.73 -19.57 -1.71
N THR A 193 -12.60 -19.96 -2.65
CA THR A 193 -13.33 -21.24 -2.59
C THR A 193 -13.69 -21.77 -3.98
N ASP A 194 -13.81 -23.09 -4.12
CA ASP A 194 -14.36 -23.79 -5.28
C ASP A 194 -15.53 -24.72 -4.91
N VAL A 195 -16.21 -24.47 -3.76
CA VAL A 195 -17.37 -25.25 -3.27
C VAL A 195 -18.46 -25.46 -4.33
N ASN A 196 -18.65 -24.47 -5.21
CA ASN A 196 -19.68 -24.50 -6.23
C ASN A 196 -19.30 -25.34 -7.45
N GLU A 197 -18.02 -25.35 -7.83
CA GLU A 197 -17.50 -26.06 -8.99
C GLU A 197 -16.04 -26.44 -8.78
N GLU A 198 -15.80 -27.73 -8.49
CA GLU A 198 -14.47 -28.30 -8.22
C GLU A 198 -13.43 -27.85 -9.24
N GLY A 199 -12.35 -27.23 -8.74
CA GLY A 199 -11.26 -26.75 -9.57
C GLY A 199 -11.44 -25.35 -10.16
N ASN A 200 -12.61 -24.74 -10.04
CA ASN A 200 -12.87 -23.35 -10.41
C ASN A 200 -12.93 -22.50 -9.13
N TRP A 201 -11.77 -21.94 -8.77
CA TRP A 201 -11.61 -21.15 -7.56
C TRP A 201 -12.02 -19.69 -7.78
N HIS A 202 -12.85 -19.18 -6.88
CA HIS A 202 -13.37 -17.82 -6.92
C HIS A 202 -13.13 -17.10 -5.59
N TRP A 203 -12.96 -15.78 -5.66
CA TRP A 203 -12.94 -14.95 -4.46
C TRP A 203 -14.37 -14.65 -4.00
N VAL A 204 -14.54 -14.41 -2.69
CA VAL A 204 -15.82 -13.99 -2.09
C VAL A 204 -16.36 -12.67 -2.65
N THR A 205 -15.49 -11.81 -3.17
CA THR A 205 -15.82 -10.53 -3.84
C THR A 205 -16.08 -10.67 -5.34
N GLY A 206 -15.94 -11.89 -5.89
CA GLY A 206 -16.02 -12.15 -7.33
C GLY A 206 -14.64 -12.25 -8.00
N GLY A 207 -14.63 -12.68 -9.26
CA GLY A 207 -13.40 -12.99 -9.98
C GLY A 207 -12.83 -14.39 -9.68
N THR A 208 -11.66 -14.67 -10.22
CA THR A 208 -11.03 -16.01 -10.16
C THR A 208 -9.74 -15.96 -9.35
N VAL A 209 -9.52 -16.97 -8.50
CA VAL A 209 -8.23 -17.16 -7.84
C VAL A 209 -7.23 -17.72 -8.87
N PRO A 210 -6.02 -17.13 -9.03
CA PRO A 210 -5.00 -17.67 -9.93
C PRO A 210 -4.62 -19.09 -9.51
N ARG A 211 -4.80 -20.10 -10.38
CA ARG A 211 -4.67 -21.54 -10.00
C ARG A 211 -3.24 -22.11 -10.06
N SER A 212 -2.20 -21.26 -10.08
CA SER A 212 -0.83 -21.74 -10.27
C SER A 212 0.21 -20.84 -9.61
N ALA A 213 1.50 -21.16 -9.80
CA ALA A 213 2.60 -20.30 -9.37
C ALA A 213 2.36 -18.85 -9.84
N PRO A 214 2.78 -17.85 -9.05
CA PRO A 214 3.58 -17.96 -7.82
C PRO A 214 2.78 -18.19 -6.54
N PHE A 215 1.47 -18.44 -6.59
CA PHE A 215 0.61 -18.38 -5.41
C PHE A 215 0.46 -19.69 -4.63
N TRP A 216 0.30 -20.81 -5.32
CA TRP A 216 -0.04 -22.09 -4.68
C TRP A 216 1.17 -22.91 -4.25
N TYR A 217 1.02 -23.59 -3.12
CA TYR A 217 2.01 -24.56 -2.64
C TYR A 217 2.14 -25.68 -3.69
N PRO A 218 3.35 -26.22 -3.94
CA PRO A 218 3.51 -27.29 -4.91
C PRO A 218 2.50 -28.43 -4.69
N ARG A 219 1.78 -28.80 -5.76
CA ARG A 219 0.69 -29.80 -5.78
C ARG A 219 -0.66 -29.36 -5.19
N HIS A 220 -0.86 -28.06 -4.96
CA HIS A 220 -2.15 -27.46 -4.63
C HIS A 220 -2.68 -26.56 -5.77
N PRO A 221 -4.00 -26.31 -5.85
CA PRO A 221 -5.04 -27.01 -5.11
C PRO A 221 -5.06 -28.51 -5.48
N GLN A 222 -5.37 -29.37 -4.51
CA GLN A 222 -5.57 -30.79 -4.79
C GLN A 222 -6.85 -30.94 -5.60
N VAL A 223 -6.92 -31.97 -6.43
CA VAL A 223 -8.10 -32.22 -7.27
C VAL A 223 -9.00 -33.20 -6.51
N ASP A 224 -9.62 -32.73 -5.43
CA ASP A 224 -10.53 -33.51 -4.61
C ASP A 224 -11.68 -32.65 -4.06
N THR A 225 -12.87 -33.23 -4.00
CA THR A 225 -14.10 -32.51 -3.64
C THR A 225 -14.26 -32.24 -2.13
N THR A 226 -13.23 -32.49 -1.33
CA THR A 226 -13.29 -32.39 0.14
C THR A 226 -12.54 -31.17 0.68
N ARG A 227 -11.76 -30.48 -0.15
CA ARG A 227 -10.88 -29.38 0.24
C ARG A 227 -11.16 -28.15 -0.60
N ASN A 228 -12.24 -27.45 -0.28
CA ASN A 228 -12.77 -26.43 -1.17
C ASN A 228 -12.60 -24.99 -0.65
N CYS A 229 -11.75 -24.80 0.37
CA CYS A 229 -11.57 -23.51 1.04
C CYS A 229 -10.09 -23.14 1.19
N LEU A 230 -9.74 -21.91 0.80
CA LEU A 230 -8.37 -21.45 0.64
C LEU A 230 -7.82 -20.91 1.96
N TYR A 231 -6.58 -21.27 2.28
CA TYR A 231 -5.82 -20.68 3.37
C TYR A 231 -4.38 -20.37 2.98
N ILE A 232 -3.76 -19.44 3.69
CA ILE A 232 -2.33 -19.14 3.61
C ILE A 232 -1.57 -20.05 4.56
N GLN A 233 -0.63 -20.85 4.04
CA GLN A 233 0.19 -21.74 4.85
C GLN A 233 1.25 -20.96 5.61
N ALA A 234 1.23 -21.06 6.94
CA ALA A 234 2.17 -20.37 7.83
C ALA A 234 3.66 -20.54 7.45
N ALA A 235 4.07 -21.77 7.11
CA ALA A 235 5.48 -22.10 6.88
C ALA A 235 6.06 -21.56 5.57
N SER A 236 5.22 -21.25 4.57
CA SER A 236 5.69 -20.91 3.22
C SER A 236 5.04 -19.67 2.61
N GLY A 237 3.93 -19.19 3.17
CA GLY A 237 3.15 -18.07 2.63
C GLY A 237 2.30 -18.43 1.42
N TYR A 238 2.39 -19.66 0.90
CA TYR A 238 1.62 -20.07 -0.26
C TYR A 238 0.16 -20.42 0.08
N PHE A 239 -0.69 -20.33 -0.93
CA PHE A 239 -2.04 -20.86 -0.90
C PHE A 239 -2.02 -22.39 -0.81
N ALA A 240 -2.92 -22.91 0.00
CA ALA A 240 -3.30 -24.30 0.02
C ALA A 240 -4.80 -24.40 0.30
N ASP A 241 -5.36 -25.56 0.03
CA ASP A 241 -6.76 -25.88 0.18
C ASP A 241 -6.99 -26.74 1.44
N ALA A 242 -8.06 -26.48 2.17
CA ALA A 242 -8.47 -27.26 3.33
C ALA A 242 -9.95 -27.61 3.25
N SER A 243 -10.38 -28.57 4.08
CA SER A 243 -11.80 -28.74 4.35
C SER A 243 -12.36 -27.43 4.88
N CYS A 244 -13.48 -26.98 4.32
CA CYS A 244 -14.18 -25.79 4.78
C CYS A 244 -14.68 -25.89 6.23
N SER A 245 -14.78 -27.11 6.77
CA SER A 245 -15.15 -27.37 8.17
C SER A 245 -13.95 -27.40 9.13
N SER A 246 -12.72 -27.23 8.62
CA SER A 246 -11.53 -27.09 9.48
C SER A 246 -11.66 -25.84 10.34
N VAL A 247 -11.12 -25.90 11.55
CA VAL A 247 -11.18 -24.81 12.53
C VAL A 247 -9.85 -24.04 12.45
N ILE A 248 -9.84 -22.93 11.72
CA ILE A 248 -8.63 -22.17 11.37
C ILE A 248 -8.93 -20.66 11.56
N PRO A 249 -7.98 -19.86 12.08
CA PRO A 249 -8.05 -18.41 12.05
C PRO A 249 -8.39 -17.84 10.66
N CYS A 250 -8.87 -16.60 10.58
CA CYS A 250 -9.19 -15.98 9.29
C CYS A 250 -8.62 -14.56 9.17
N ILE A 251 -8.42 -14.11 7.94
CA ILE A 251 -8.06 -12.72 7.63
C ILE A 251 -9.27 -12.07 6.96
N CYS A 252 -9.68 -10.94 7.50
CA CYS A 252 -10.68 -10.08 6.92
C CYS A 252 -10.00 -8.97 6.12
N GLU A 253 -10.65 -8.50 5.06
CA GLU A 253 -10.24 -7.33 4.28
C GLU A 253 -11.38 -6.32 4.24
N GLU A 254 -11.03 -5.06 4.41
CA GLU A 254 -11.91 -3.91 4.25
C GLU A 254 -11.90 -3.42 2.80
N PHE A 255 -13.09 -3.11 2.26
CA PHE A 255 -13.29 -2.60 0.91
C PHE A 255 -14.07 -1.28 0.92
N SER A 256 -13.68 -0.35 0.03
CA SER A 256 -14.44 0.87 -0.28
C SER A 256 -15.77 0.51 -0.94
N TYR A 257 -16.86 1.21 -0.61
CA TYR A 257 -18.13 1.05 -1.32
C TYR A 257 -18.07 1.52 -2.78
N ASP A 258 -17.09 2.36 -3.14
CA ASP A 258 -16.97 2.95 -4.48
C ASP A 258 -16.30 2.00 -5.49
N THR A 259 -15.70 0.90 -5.03
CA THR A 259 -15.23 -0.17 -5.91
C THR A 259 -16.40 -1.04 -6.34
N GLY A 260 -17.20 -0.53 -7.28
CA GLY A 260 -18.01 -1.27 -8.26
C GLY A 260 -18.36 -2.72 -7.95
N LEU A 261 -18.96 -2.98 -6.78
CA LEU A 261 -19.68 -4.21 -6.52
C LEU A 261 -20.93 -4.15 -7.38
N GLU A 262 -20.81 -4.54 -8.65
CA GLU A 262 -21.95 -5.00 -9.43
C GLU A 262 -22.49 -6.24 -8.71
N LEU A 263 -23.44 -6.01 -7.79
CA LEU A 263 -24.33 -7.03 -7.22
C LEU A 263 -25.19 -7.67 -8.30
#